data_AF-A0A4R8RKF0-F1
#
_entry.id   AF-A0A4R8RKF0-F1
#
_cell.length_a   1.000
_cell.length_b   1.000
_cell.length_c   1.000
_cell.angle_alpha   90.00
_cell.angle_beta   90.00
_cell.angle_gamma   90.00
#
_symmetry.space_group_name_H-M   'P 1'
#
loop_
_entity.id
_entity.type
_entity.pdbx_description
1 polymer ?
#
loop_
_entity_poly.entity_id
_entity_poly.type
_entity_poly.pdbx_seq_one_letter_code
_entity_poly.pdbx_strand_id
1 'polypeptide(L)'
;MHWIKTFLLLPSVVSATLNLKQYRPAGQHALPSGDAGAEEEYHETSSKAKREPKFLTEKTKKFVVNGTSIPEVDFDLGESYAGLMPIQLNNDTSEKLYFWFFPSESDQAEKEILVWLTGGPGCSSTGELLSQNGPMLWQPGTFKPVRNKWSWHRITNVVWIDQPVGTGFSTGEPTAHDEFDVARQFQGFWRNFIDTFGMKGYRIYMTGSSYSGMYCPYIASTMLDSADRDYFNVAGMQIFDGSYSVDSVGEEIPVLSFVERWDTVFRFNDTFRRSLREASDKCGYGAYMKKFLVFPPNGFQPPIPPGVDEDGNISAECDIWTKVTEAVSELNPCFSVYTVTDLCPLKYDPLGFNNGLDYRTRGAGPVYFNREDVKKAINAPPDREWKFCADAPVFFNETDNSVLDGPGSQPVIPNVIDKTRNVILAHGSRDWALIDDGTLLTIQNLTWGGMLGFQAKPSAPLYVPYHDNDNPETVAAGGVVGTVHSERGLTYLAVAAAGHFVSQDAPSVAFRSVEVLVGRREGFESTVPFTFEPDQNGTRPTGELGNGTVLMFPEYLESGRGVFTSQPSSKNNTGGAVGPERGRAVFALGFAGAIALLLGL
;
A
#
# COMPACT_ATOMS: atom_id res chain seq x y z
N MET A 1 51.21 35.50 32.46
CA MET A 1 50.44 35.36 33.72
C MET A 1 49.13 36.12 33.58
N HIS A 2 48.01 35.47 33.95
CA HIS A 2 46.70 36.03 34.34
C HIS A 2 45.71 36.57 33.28
N TRP A 3 44.94 35.63 32.72
CA TRP A 3 43.47 35.46 32.68
C TRP A 3 42.50 36.65 32.98
N ILE A 4 41.60 36.84 32.00
CA ILE A 4 40.12 36.97 32.01
C ILE A 4 39.43 38.15 32.73
N LYS A 5 38.56 38.85 31.97
CA LYS A 5 37.11 39.01 32.23
C LYS A 5 36.38 39.64 31.02
N THR A 6 35.63 38.82 30.28
CA THR A 6 34.58 39.29 29.37
C THR A 6 33.25 38.68 29.83
N PHE A 7 32.30 39.53 30.17
CA PHE A 7 30.92 39.15 30.50
C PHE A 7 30.19 38.72 29.22
N LEU A 8 29.70 37.48 29.20
CA LEU A 8 28.71 37.00 28.23
C LEU A 8 27.34 37.06 28.89
N LEU A 9 26.44 37.86 28.31
CA LEU A 9 25.00 37.83 28.57
C LEU A 9 24.46 36.51 28.03
N LEU A 10 24.01 35.62 28.92
CA LEU A 10 23.24 34.43 28.59
C LEU A 10 21.79 34.84 28.30
N PRO A 11 21.19 34.45 27.15
CA PRO A 11 19.74 34.36 27.08
C PRO A 11 19.30 33.17 27.92
N SER A 12 18.30 33.40 28.78
CA SER A 12 17.62 32.38 29.56
C SER A 12 17.06 31.29 28.65
N VAL A 13 17.74 30.15 28.62
CA VAL A 13 17.27 28.91 28.00
C VAL A 13 16.14 28.39 28.88
N VAL A 14 14.90 28.55 28.41
CA VAL A 14 13.81 27.68 28.86
C VAL A 14 14.15 26.30 28.30
N SER A 15 14.85 25.48 29.09
CA SER A 15 14.98 24.06 28.81
C SER A 15 13.60 23.45 28.97
N ALA A 16 12.83 23.39 27.89
CA ALA A 16 11.85 22.32 27.75
C ALA A 16 12.67 21.03 27.81
N THR A 17 12.65 20.35 28.96
CA THR A 17 13.15 18.99 29.08
C THR A 17 12.29 18.14 28.16
N LEU A 18 12.72 17.97 26.91
CA LEU A 18 12.19 16.95 26.01
C LEU A 18 12.21 15.64 26.78
N ASN A 19 11.04 15.00 26.90
CA ASN A 19 10.88 13.75 27.62
C ASN A 19 11.44 12.60 26.75
N LEU A 20 12.77 12.60 26.57
CA LEU A 20 13.53 11.61 25.81
C LEU A 20 13.44 10.19 26.39
N LYS A 21 12.75 9.99 27.53
CA LYS A 21 12.46 8.66 28.09
C LYS A 21 11.59 7.80 27.16
N GLN A 22 10.78 8.40 26.28
CA GLN A 22 10.00 7.66 25.28
C GLN A 22 10.86 7.14 24.10
N TYR A 23 11.97 7.81 23.81
CA TYR A 23 12.92 7.42 22.77
C TYR A 23 14.23 7.02 23.44
N ARG A 24 14.30 5.81 24.00
CA ARG A 24 15.61 5.21 24.24
C ARG A 24 16.25 5.02 22.86
N PRO A 25 17.44 5.61 22.58
CA PRO A 25 18.19 5.16 21.43
C PRO A 25 18.42 3.67 21.63
N ALA A 26 18.03 2.85 20.65
CA ALA A 26 18.69 1.57 20.48
C ALA A 26 20.19 1.86 20.56
N GLY A 27 20.93 1.08 21.35
CA GLY A 27 22.38 1.28 21.49
C GLY A 27 22.99 1.46 20.10
N GLN A 28 23.97 2.35 19.96
CA GLN A 28 24.73 2.47 18.71
C GLN A 28 25.37 1.12 18.39
N HIS A 29 24.65 0.27 17.67
CA HIS A 29 25.24 -0.85 16.98
C HIS A 29 25.90 -0.24 15.75
N ALA A 30 27.23 -0.28 15.74
CA ALA A 30 28.00 0.11 14.58
C ALA A 30 27.47 -0.71 13.39
N LEU A 31 27.05 -0.02 12.31
CA LEU A 31 26.78 -0.68 11.04
C LEU A 31 27.98 -1.58 10.71
N PRO A 32 27.79 -2.87 10.41
CA PRO A 32 28.91 -3.75 10.12
C PRO A 32 29.74 -3.13 8.98
N SER A 33 31.03 -2.90 9.24
CA SER A 33 31.96 -2.54 8.18
C SER A 33 32.03 -3.73 7.23
N GLY A 34 31.65 -3.52 5.97
CA GLY A 34 31.68 -4.54 4.94
C GLY A 34 33.08 -5.11 4.78
N ASP A 35 33.29 -6.28 5.36
CA ASP A 35 34.33 -7.21 4.98
C ASP A 35 33.72 -8.61 4.97
N ALA A 36 33.89 -9.30 3.84
CA ALA A 36 33.37 -10.63 3.60
C ALA A 36 33.90 -11.60 4.65
N GLY A 37 32.99 -12.28 5.38
CA GLY A 37 33.37 -13.43 6.22
C GLY A 37 32.78 -13.50 7.63
N ALA A 38 31.81 -12.66 8.00
CA ALA A 38 30.99 -12.92 9.18
C ALA A 38 29.73 -13.68 8.72
N GLU A 39 29.73 -15.00 8.87
CA GLU A 39 28.47 -15.72 9.10
C GLU A 39 27.88 -15.10 10.38
N GLU A 40 26.99 -14.12 10.23
CA GLU A 40 26.18 -13.65 11.33
C GLU A 40 25.29 -14.81 11.73
N GLU A 41 25.69 -15.43 12.84
CA GLU A 41 24.93 -16.37 13.63
C GLU A 41 23.66 -15.63 14.08
N TYR A 42 22.66 -15.59 13.20
CA TYR A 42 21.27 -15.39 13.60
C TYR A 42 21.08 -16.31 14.79
N HIS A 43 20.66 -15.76 15.94
CA HIS A 43 20.29 -16.58 17.08
C HIS A 43 19.19 -17.55 16.61
N GLU A 44 19.67 -18.74 16.25
CA GLU A 44 18.93 -19.86 15.72
C GLU A 44 18.21 -20.47 16.93
N THR A 45 17.24 -19.75 17.49
CA THR A 45 16.33 -20.30 18.50
C THR A 45 15.28 -21.15 17.82
N SER A 46 15.78 -22.16 17.09
CA SER A 46 15.19 -23.45 16.79
C SER A 46 16.05 -24.03 15.70
N SER A 47 17.00 -24.89 16.06
CA SER A 47 17.49 -25.95 15.18
C SER A 47 16.26 -26.71 14.64
N LYS A 48 15.70 -26.28 13.50
CA LYS A 48 14.59 -27.01 12.89
C LYS A 48 15.21 -28.20 12.19
N ALA A 49 15.20 -29.35 12.84
CA ALA A 49 15.05 -30.61 12.12
C ALA A 49 14.04 -30.36 10.99
N LYS A 50 14.40 -30.69 9.73
CA LYS A 50 13.53 -30.53 8.56
C LYS A 50 12.11 -30.94 8.94
N ARG A 51 11.22 -29.95 9.13
CA ARG A 51 9.83 -30.22 9.48
C ARG A 51 9.25 -31.04 8.34
N GLU A 52 8.53 -32.11 8.66
CA GLU A 52 7.83 -32.87 7.63
C GLU A 52 6.87 -31.93 6.87
N PRO A 53 6.81 -32.01 5.54
CA PRO A 53 5.91 -31.16 4.76
C PRO A 53 4.45 -31.34 5.21
N LYS A 54 3.76 -30.23 5.51
CA LYS A 54 2.39 -30.20 6.02
C LYS A 54 1.35 -30.57 4.95
N PHE A 55 1.62 -30.25 3.68
CA PHE A 55 0.67 -30.37 2.58
C PHE A 55 1.17 -31.24 1.43
N LEU A 56 2.26 -32.00 1.62
CA LEU A 56 2.76 -32.92 0.59
C LEU A 56 1.90 -34.19 0.55
N THR A 57 1.23 -34.39 -0.57
CA THR A 57 0.39 -35.56 -0.87
C THR A 57 0.60 -35.95 -2.33
N GLU A 58 0.07 -37.10 -2.75
CA GLU A 58 0.09 -37.49 -4.17
C GLU A 58 -0.60 -36.45 -5.08
N LYS A 59 -1.60 -35.71 -4.58
CA LYS A 59 -2.29 -34.66 -5.35
C LYS A 59 -1.45 -33.38 -5.51
N THR A 60 -0.71 -33.01 -4.47
CA THR A 60 0.06 -31.75 -4.42
C THR A 60 1.49 -31.90 -4.93
N LYS A 61 1.99 -33.14 -5.07
CA LYS A 61 3.36 -33.45 -5.54
C LYS A 61 3.74 -32.76 -6.84
N LYS A 62 2.80 -32.61 -7.78
CA LYS A 62 3.03 -31.93 -9.06
C LYS A 62 3.26 -30.42 -8.97
N PHE A 63 2.93 -29.81 -7.83
CA PHE A 63 3.07 -28.38 -7.59
C PHE A 63 4.27 -28.06 -6.70
N VAL A 64 5.00 -29.05 -6.17
CA VAL A 64 6.11 -28.83 -5.23
C VAL A 64 7.16 -27.91 -5.85
N VAL A 65 7.58 -26.90 -5.10
CA VAL A 65 8.71 -26.04 -5.41
C VAL A 65 9.86 -26.41 -4.47
N ASN A 66 11.05 -26.61 -5.03
CA ASN A 66 12.24 -26.87 -4.23
C ASN A 66 12.85 -25.57 -3.71
N GLY A 67 12.54 -25.22 -2.45
CA GLY A 67 12.95 -23.97 -1.80
C GLY A 67 14.46 -23.72 -1.76
N THR A 68 15.30 -24.75 -1.88
CA THR A 68 16.78 -24.63 -1.89
C THR A 68 17.39 -24.44 -3.27
N SER A 69 16.60 -24.43 -4.33
CA SER A 69 17.11 -24.37 -5.73
C SER A 69 16.47 -23.27 -6.56
N ILE A 70 15.89 -22.26 -5.91
CA ILE A 70 15.36 -21.09 -6.62
C ILE A 70 16.55 -20.20 -7.00
N PRO A 71 16.71 -19.82 -8.28
CA PRO A 71 17.86 -19.02 -8.71
C PRO A 71 18.03 -17.72 -7.92
N GLU A 72 19.28 -17.33 -7.61
CA GLU A 72 19.64 -16.13 -6.82
C GLU A 72 19.16 -16.12 -5.34
N VAL A 73 18.39 -17.11 -4.90
CA VAL A 73 17.94 -17.22 -3.51
C VAL A 73 18.92 -18.14 -2.76
N ASP A 74 19.73 -17.55 -1.89
CA ASP A 74 20.81 -18.25 -1.15
C ASP A 74 20.36 -18.84 0.19
N PHE A 75 19.04 -18.89 0.43
CA PHE A 75 18.44 -19.42 1.64
C PHE A 75 17.25 -20.33 1.32
N ASP A 76 16.97 -21.31 2.19
CA ASP A 76 15.83 -22.20 2.01
C ASP A 76 14.50 -21.48 2.30
N LEU A 77 13.58 -21.47 1.33
CA LEU A 77 12.21 -20.98 1.53
C LEU A 77 11.30 -21.97 2.25
N GLY A 78 11.75 -23.21 2.43
CA GLY A 78 10.95 -24.28 2.99
C GLY A 78 9.91 -24.82 2.02
N GLU A 79 8.83 -25.37 2.60
CA GLU A 79 7.74 -25.98 1.85
C GLU A 79 6.95 -24.92 1.07
N SER A 80 6.75 -25.13 -0.24
CA SER A 80 5.85 -24.31 -1.04
C SER A 80 5.37 -25.05 -2.29
N TYR A 81 4.28 -24.56 -2.86
CA TYR A 81 3.60 -25.15 -4.01
C TYR A 81 3.20 -24.10 -5.01
N ALA A 82 3.55 -24.27 -6.27
CA ALA A 82 3.18 -23.36 -7.33
C ALA A 82 2.80 -24.09 -8.61
N GLY A 83 1.96 -23.44 -9.42
CA GLY A 83 1.58 -23.93 -10.75
C GLY A 83 0.19 -23.48 -11.17
N LEU A 84 -0.24 -23.99 -12.34
CA LEU A 84 -1.54 -23.68 -12.93
C LEU A 84 -2.64 -24.61 -12.43
N MET A 85 -3.82 -24.04 -12.16
CA MET A 85 -5.01 -24.77 -11.78
C MET A 85 -6.24 -24.24 -12.54
N PRO A 86 -7.11 -25.11 -13.07
CA PRO A 86 -8.26 -24.69 -13.85
C PRO A 86 -9.28 -23.94 -12.99
N ILE A 87 -9.96 -22.97 -13.62
CA ILE A 87 -11.11 -22.28 -13.02
C ILE A 87 -12.39 -23.11 -13.10
N GLN A 88 -12.43 -24.13 -13.95
CA GLN A 88 -13.57 -25.03 -14.09
C GLN A 88 -13.36 -26.32 -13.29
N LEU A 89 -14.43 -26.85 -12.69
CA LEU A 89 -14.38 -28.09 -11.91
C LEU A 89 -14.12 -29.29 -12.82
N ASN A 90 -13.13 -30.12 -12.46
CA ASN A 90 -12.83 -31.41 -13.10
C ASN A 90 -12.63 -31.35 -14.62
N ASN A 91 -12.23 -30.19 -15.16
CA ASN A 91 -11.99 -30.02 -16.59
C ASN A 91 -10.59 -29.42 -16.81
N ASP A 92 -9.84 -30.00 -17.74
CA ASP A 92 -8.54 -29.46 -18.16
C ASP A 92 -8.77 -28.43 -19.26
N THR A 93 -9.27 -27.25 -18.87
CA THR A 93 -9.49 -26.12 -19.77
C THR A 93 -8.21 -25.32 -19.99
N SER A 94 -8.15 -24.52 -21.06
CA SER A 94 -7.08 -23.53 -21.26
C SER A 94 -7.09 -22.43 -20.19
N GLU A 95 -8.27 -22.10 -19.66
CA GLU A 95 -8.49 -21.13 -18.59
C GLU A 95 -8.00 -21.66 -17.23
N LYS A 96 -6.85 -21.18 -16.78
CA LYS A 96 -6.21 -21.58 -15.53
C LYS A 96 -5.61 -20.37 -14.82
N LEU A 97 -5.72 -20.35 -13.49
CA LEU A 97 -5.02 -19.38 -12.66
C LEU A 97 -3.72 -19.98 -12.14
N TYR A 98 -2.66 -19.18 -12.17
CA TYR A 98 -1.39 -19.50 -11.52
C TYR A 98 -1.46 -19.12 -10.04
N PHE A 99 -0.97 -19.99 -9.18
CA PHE A 99 -0.85 -19.71 -7.75
C PHE A 99 0.55 -20.03 -7.24
N TRP A 100 0.94 -19.38 -6.15
CA TRP A 100 2.05 -19.80 -5.30
C TRP A 100 1.58 -19.81 -3.85
N PHE A 101 1.62 -20.99 -3.23
CA PHE A 101 1.13 -21.28 -1.89
C PHE A 101 2.28 -21.61 -0.94
N PHE A 102 2.27 -20.96 0.23
CA PHE A 102 3.19 -21.20 1.33
C PHE A 102 2.42 -21.61 2.61
N PRO A 103 2.63 -22.85 3.09
CA PRO A 103 2.18 -23.28 4.40
C PRO A 103 2.76 -22.43 5.53
N SER A 104 2.00 -22.32 6.62
CA SER A 104 2.43 -21.48 7.73
C SER A 104 3.64 -22.04 8.47
N GLU A 105 4.57 -21.17 8.86
CA GLU A 105 5.61 -21.52 9.84
C GLU A 105 5.07 -21.61 11.27
N SER A 106 3.95 -20.95 11.56
CA SER A 106 3.33 -20.91 12.87
C SER A 106 2.54 -22.18 13.13
N ASP A 107 2.72 -22.73 14.33
CA ASP A 107 1.93 -23.87 14.81
C ASP A 107 0.54 -23.41 15.33
N GLN A 108 0.31 -22.10 15.44
CA GLN A 108 -1.01 -21.54 15.78
C GLN A 108 -1.96 -21.50 14.57
N ALA A 109 -1.41 -21.62 13.36
CA ALA A 109 -2.16 -21.62 12.10
C ALA A 109 -2.64 -23.05 11.76
N GLU A 110 -3.79 -23.44 12.31
CA GLU A 110 -4.33 -24.79 12.12
C GLU A 110 -5.22 -24.93 10.88
N LYS A 111 -6.39 -24.29 10.87
CA LYS A 111 -7.41 -24.39 9.81
C LYS A 111 -7.79 -23.02 9.26
N GLU A 112 -6.79 -22.32 8.75
CA GLU A 112 -6.96 -21.00 8.17
C GLU A 112 -6.03 -20.79 6.99
N ILE A 113 -6.49 -20.00 6.04
CA ILE A 113 -5.72 -19.58 4.87
C ILE A 113 -6.07 -18.15 4.52
N LEU A 114 -5.04 -17.39 4.17
CA LEU A 114 -5.14 -16.05 3.64
C LEU A 114 -4.89 -16.09 2.13
N VAL A 115 -5.76 -15.44 1.39
CA VAL A 115 -5.65 -15.25 -0.06
C VAL A 115 -5.13 -13.84 -0.31
N TRP A 116 -4.09 -13.69 -1.13
CA TRP A 116 -3.61 -12.40 -1.61
C TRP A 116 -3.91 -12.24 -3.10
N LEU A 117 -4.61 -11.16 -3.44
CA LEU A 117 -4.93 -10.74 -4.79
C LEU A 117 -4.32 -9.35 -5.05
N THR A 118 -3.60 -9.21 -6.16
CA THR A 118 -3.19 -7.90 -6.65
C THR A 118 -4.27 -7.32 -7.56
N GLY A 119 -4.37 -5.98 -7.57
CA GLY A 119 -5.29 -5.24 -8.42
C GLY A 119 -4.83 -5.09 -9.89
N GLY A 120 -4.76 -3.85 -10.36
CA GLY A 120 -4.48 -3.48 -11.75
C GLY A 120 -5.64 -2.72 -12.38
N PRO A 121 -6.66 -3.38 -12.97
CA PRO A 121 -6.88 -4.83 -13.03
C PRO A 121 -5.82 -5.58 -13.84
N GLY A 122 -5.57 -6.84 -13.50
CA GLY A 122 -4.66 -7.72 -14.26
C GLY A 122 -3.18 -7.66 -13.88
N CYS A 123 -2.87 -7.24 -12.66
CA CYS A 123 -1.51 -7.27 -12.12
C CYS A 123 -1.25 -8.52 -11.25
N SER A 124 -0.01 -8.99 -11.23
CA SER A 124 0.39 -10.30 -10.73
C SER A 124 0.63 -10.31 -9.22
N SER A 125 -0.15 -11.14 -8.52
CA SER A 125 0.07 -11.49 -7.11
C SER A 125 1.41 -12.20 -6.88
N THR A 126 1.92 -12.91 -7.88
CA THR A 126 3.27 -13.50 -7.83
C THR A 126 4.36 -12.43 -7.82
N GLY A 127 4.11 -11.28 -8.47
CA GLY A 127 4.97 -10.10 -8.39
C GLY A 127 5.02 -9.53 -6.98
N GLU A 128 3.86 -9.28 -6.37
CA GLU A 128 3.75 -8.72 -5.01
C GLU A 128 4.18 -9.70 -3.91
N LEU A 129 4.21 -11.01 -4.20
CA LEU A 129 4.90 -11.97 -3.35
C LEU A 129 6.37 -11.57 -3.17
N LEU A 130 7.07 -11.24 -4.27
CA LEU A 130 8.48 -10.86 -4.26
C LEU A 130 8.72 -9.42 -3.82
N SER A 131 7.79 -8.50 -4.10
CA SER A 131 7.97 -7.08 -3.78
C SER A 131 7.30 -6.63 -2.48
N GLN A 132 6.53 -7.47 -1.77
CA GLN A 132 5.79 -6.99 -0.60
C GLN A 132 5.79 -7.93 0.60
N ASN A 133 5.07 -9.05 0.55
CA ASN A 133 4.70 -9.80 1.76
C ASN A 133 5.02 -11.30 1.72
N GLY A 134 5.65 -11.76 0.65
CA GLY A 134 6.09 -13.15 0.50
C GLY A 134 7.32 -13.51 1.35
N PRO A 135 7.74 -14.78 1.34
CA PRO A 135 8.84 -15.29 2.17
C PRO A 135 10.23 -14.76 1.77
N MET A 136 10.35 -14.28 0.54
CA MET A 136 11.52 -13.57 0.03
C MET A 136 11.10 -12.17 -0.42
N LEU A 137 12.02 -11.21 -0.33
CA LEU A 137 11.86 -9.88 -0.91
C LEU A 137 12.96 -9.59 -1.91
N TRP A 138 12.61 -8.95 -3.02
CA TRP A 138 13.57 -8.32 -3.90
C TRP A 138 13.09 -6.91 -4.25
N GLN A 139 13.39 -5.98 -3.34
CA GLN A 139 12.97 -4.58 -3.43
C GLN A 139 13.75 -3.81 -4.51
N PRO A 140 13.16 -2.77 -5.11
CA PRO A 140 13.88 -1.90 -6.01
C PRO A 140 15.18 -1.33 -5.41
N GLY A 141 16.27 -1.42 -6.16
CA GLY A 141 17.59 -0.93 -5.74
C GLY A 141 18.38 -1.90 -4.86
N THR A 142 17.86 -3.10 -4.60
CA THR A 142 18.59 -4.16 -3.88
C THR A 142 19.30 -5.12 -4.85
N PHE A 143 20.41 -5.70 -4.40
CA PHE A 143 21.30 -6.50 -5.25
C PHE A 143 20.77 -7.91 -5.51
N LYS A 144 20.20 -8.56 -4.49
CA LYS A 144 19.72 -9.95 -4.52
C LYS A 144 18.47 -10.10 -3.65
N PRO A 145 17.69 -11.19 -3.79
CA PRO A 145 16.63 -11.52 -2.85
C PRO A 145 17.14 -11.62 -1.42
N VAL A 146 16.31 -11.22 -0.46
CA VAL A 146 16.56 -11.34 0.97
C VAL A 146 15.41 -12.05 1.66
N ARG A 147 15.69 -12.73 2.79
CA ARG A 147 14.63 -13.39 3.57
C ARG A 147 13.73 -12.33 4.18
N ASN A 148 12.42 -12.46 3.98
CA ASN A 148 11.47 -11.50 4.53
C ASN A 148 11.12 -11.81 5.99
N LYS A 149 11.64 -11.00 6.92
CA LYS A 149 11.25 -11.06 8.33
C LYS A 149 9.74 -10.81 8.54
N TRP A 150 9.12 -10.03 7.67
CA TRP A 150 7.71 -9.64 7.74
C TRP A 150 6.81 -10.50 6.85
N SER A 151 7.24 -11.70 6.47
CA SER A 151 6.41 -12.52 5.62
C SER A 151 5.16 -13.01 6.32
N TRP A 152 4.03 -12.98 5.61
CA TRP A 152 2.74 -13.34 6.16
C TRP A 152 2.57 -14.84 6.42
N HIS A 153 3.34 -15.69 5.72
CA HIS A 153 3.34 -17.14 6.00
C HIS A 153 3.89 -17.48 7.41
N ARG A 154 4.56 -16.53 8.07
CA ARG A 154 4.95 -16.68 9.47
C ARG A 154 3.77 -16.61 10.44
N ILE A 155 2.60 -16.13 9.98
CA ILE A 155 1.38 -15.99 10.79
C ILE A 155 0.36 -17.08 10.45
N THR A 156 0.10 -17.29 9.16
CA THR A 156 -0.96 -18.16 8.63
C THR A 156 -0.54 -18.85 7.34
N ASN A 157 -1.36 -19.74 6.78
CA ASN A 157 -1.13 -20.26 5.43
C ASN A 157 -1.46 -19.16 4.41
N VAL A 158 -0.64 -18.94 3.38
CA VAL A 158 -0.87 -17.85 2.41
C VAL A 158 -0.77 -18.34 0.98
N VAL A 159 -1.72 -17.94 0.13
CA VAL A 159 -1.68 -18.19 -1.31
C VAL A 159 -1.80 -16.88 -2.08
N TRP A 160 -0.85 -16.66 -2.99
CA TRP A 160 -0.86 -15.58 -3.98
C TRP A 160 -1.40 -16.14 -5.29
N ILE A 161 -2.37 -15.46 -5.90
CA ILE A 161 -3.06 -15.97 -7.09
C ILE A 161 -3.03 -14.89 -8.17
N ASP A 162 -2.43 -15.19 -9.33
CA ASP A 162 -2.52 -14.33 -10.50
C ASP A 162 -3.94 -14.45 -11.08
N GLN A 163 -4.75 -13.42 -10.94
CA GLN A 163 -6.14 -13.41 -11.41
C GLN A 163 -6.53 -11.99 -11.85
N PRO A 164 -7.48 -11.82 -12.78
CA PRO A 164 -8.25 -12.84 -13.52
C PRO A 164 -7.42 -13.62 -14.58
N VAL A 165 -8.09 -14.45 -15.39
CA VAL A 165 -7.45 -15.13 -16.54
C VAL A 165 -6.72 -14.10 -17.42
N GLY A 166 -5.49 -14.42 -17.82
CA GLY A 166 -4.60 -13.51 -18.58
C GLY A 166 -3.58 -12.75 -17.71
N THR A 167 -3.76 -12.72 -16.40
CA THR A 167 -2.87 -12.02 -15.45
C THR A 167 -1.59 -12.82 -15.17
N GLY A 168 -0.42 -12.17 -15.20
CA GLY A 168 0.87 -12.80 -14.86
C GLY A 168 1.10 -14.13 -15.59
N PHE A 169 1.22 -15.22 -14.83
CA PHE A 169 1.39 -16.57 -15.38
C PHE A 169 0.09 -17.29 -15.75
N SER A 170 -1.08 -16.74 -15.42
CA SER A 170 -2.39 -17.35 -15.72
C SER A 170 -2.65 -17.43 -17.22
N THR A 171 -3.32 -18.51 -17.63
CA THR A 171 -3.48 -18.89 -19.05
C THR A 171 -4.94 -18.95 -19.46
N GLY A 172 -5.20 -18.78 -20.75
CA GLY A 172 -6.54 -18.78 -21.34
C GLY A 172 -6.91 -17.39 -21.87
N GLU A 173 -8.10 -17.30 -22.46
CA GLU A 173 -8.66 -16.03 -22.93
C GLU A 173 -9.56 -15.44 -21.84
N PRO A 174 -9.50 -14.12 -21.58
CA PRO A 174 -10.41 -13.47 -20.66
C PRO A 174 -11.88 -13.60 -21.11
N THR A 175 -12.71 -14.16 -20.23
CA THR A 175 -14.15 -14.40 -20.49
C THR A 175 -15.09 -13.73 -19.49
N ALA A 176 -14.54 -13.05 -18.47
CA ALA A 176 -15.34 -12.33 -17.48
C ALA A 176 -15.80 -10.97 -18.03
N HIS A 177 -17.09 -10.65 -17.89
CA HIS A 177 -17.65 -9.37 -18.33
C HIS A 177 -17.69 -8.33 -17.21
N ASP A 178 -17.71 -8.79 -15.96
CA ASP A 178 -17.86 -7.99 -14.75
C ASP A 178 -17.25 -8.72 -13.54
N GLU A 179 -17.28 -8.06 -12.38
CA GLU A 179 -16.80 -8.62 -11.12
C GLU A 179 -17.58 -9.85 -10.60
N PHE A 180 -18.83 -10.04 -11.02
CA PHE A 180 -19.59 -11.25 -10.67
C PHE A 180 -19.12 -12.47 -11.46
N ASP A 181 -18.75 -12.30 -12.72
CA ASP A 181 -18.08 -13.32 -13.51
C ASP A 181 -16.72 -13.66 -12.90
N VAL A 182 -15.90 -12.65 -12.54
CA VAL A 182 -14.61 -12.86 -11.85
C VAL A 182 -14.81 -13.67 -10.57
N ALA A 183 -15.78 -13.30 -9.72
CA ALA A 183 -16.10 -14.02 -8.50
C ALA A 183 -16.49 -15.49 -8.74
N ARG A 184 -17.27 -15.76 -9.79
CA ARG A 184 -17.69 -17.12 -10.17
C ARG A 184 -16.53 -17.97 -10.67
N GLN A 185 -15.66 -17.40 -11.50
CA GLN A 185 -14.46 -18.07 -11.99
C GLN A 185 -13.49 -18.38 -10.83
N PHE A 186 -13.31 -17.42 -9.92
CA PHE A 186 -12.50 -17.60 -8.73
C PHE A 186 -13.05 -18.72 -7.82
N GLN A 187 -14.37 -18.80 -7.61
CA GLN A 187 -14.98 -19.88 -6.83
C GLN A 187 -14.70 -21.27 -7.41
N GLY A 188 -14.69 -21.40 -8.74
CA GLY A 188 -14.35 -22.66 -9.41
C GLY A 188 -12.89 -23.06 -9.22
N PHE A 189 -11.95 -22.12 -9.40
CA PHE A 189 -10.54 -22.32 -9.03
C PHE A 189 -10.39 -22.70 -7.55
N TRP A 190 -11.07 -21.98 -6.67
CA TRP A 190 -10.93 -22.16 -5.22
C TRP A 190 -11.38 -23.55 -4.77
N ARG A 191 -12.45 -24.09 -5.35
CA ARG A 191 -12.88 -25.48 -5.09
C ARG A 191 -11.79 -26.49 -5.48
N ASN A 192 -11.20 -26.34 -6.66
CA ASN A 192 -10.08 -27.18 -7.10
C ASN A 192 -8.89 -27.06 -6.14
N PHE A 193 -8.60 -25.86 -5.64
CA PHE A 193 -7.51 -25.61 -4.70
C PHE A 193 -7.77 -26.34 -3.37
N ILE A 194 -8.94 -26.11 -2.76
CA ILE A 194 -9.34 -26.74 -1.50
C ILE A 194 -9.33 -28.28 -1.60
N ASP A 195 -9.82 -28.87 -2.69
CA ASP A 195 -9.82 -30.32 -2.89
C ASP A 195 -8.43 -30.92 -3.14
N THR A 196 -7.53 -30.12 -3.74
CA THR A 196 -6.14 -30.51 -4.00
C THR A 196 -5.34 -30.54 -2.70
N PHE A 197 -5.49 -29.51 -1.87
CA PHE A 197 -4.73 -29.33 -0.63
C PHE A 197 -5.45 -29.89 0.62
N GLY A 198 -6.66 -30.43 0.48
CA GLY A 198 -7.40 -31.06 1.58
C GLY A 198 -7.88 -30.08 2.65
N MET A 199 -8.23 -28.85 2.24
CA MET A 199 -8.46 -27.71 3.14
C MET A 199 -9.95 -27.45 3.45
N LYS A 200 -10.81 -28.47 3.32
CA LYS A 200 -12.24 -28.29 3.56
C LYS A 200 -12.51 -27.75 4.97
N GLY A 201 -13.35 -26.74 5.06
CA GLY A 201 -13.74 -26.05 6.30
C GLY A 201 -12.70 -25.06 6.84
N TYR A 202 -11.59 -24.82 6.13
CA TYR A 202 -10.62 -23.80 6.53
C TYR A 202 -11.25 -22.41 6.49
N ARG A 203 -10.93 -21.59 7.49
CA ARG A 203 -11.29 -20.17 7.50
C ARG A 203 -10.52 -19.43 6.41
N ILE A 204 -11.21 -18.61 5.64
CA ILE A 204 -10.65 -17.89 4.51
C ILE A 204 -10.58 -16.40 4.85
N TYR A 205 -9.41 -15.80 4.71
CA TYR A 205 -9.22 -14.36 4.80
C TYR A 205 -8.91 -13.82 3.42
N MET A 206 -9.83 -13.04 2.86
CA MET A 206 -9.66 -12.46 1.52
C MET A 206 -8.88 -11.16 1.61
N THR A 207 -7.73 -11.08 0.97
CA THR A 207 -6.88 -9.89 1.05
C THR A 207 -6.33 -9.47 -0.30
N GLY A 208 -5.97 -8.20 -0.42
CA GLY A 208 -5.35 -7.68 -1.63
C GLY A 208 -5.04 -6.20 -1.58
N SER A 209 -4.60 -5.68 -2.72
CA SER A 209 -4.25 -4.28 -2.93
C SER A 209 -4.94 -3.66 -4.15
N SER A 210 -5.07 -2.34 -4.20
CA SER A 210 -5.42 -1.60 -5.42
C SER A 210 -6.82 -1.96 -5.95
N TYR A 211 -6.96 -2.28 -7.23
CA TYR A 211 -8.20 -2.78 -7.84
C TYR A 211 -8.76 -4.05 -7.15
N SER A 212 -8.04 -4.71 -6.23
CA SER A 212 -8.65 -5.70 -5.33
C SER A 212 -9.72 -5.13 -4.39
N GLY A 213 -9.83 -3.81 -4.30
CA GLY A 213 -11.00 -3.11 -3.79
C GLY A 213 -12.30 -3.51 -4.51
N MET A 214 -12.21 -3.87 -5.80
CA MET A 214 -13.26 -4.49 -6.60
C MET A 214 -13.30 -6.01 -6.36
N TYR A 215 -12.19 -6.73 -6.60
CA TYR A 215 -12.17 -8.20 -6.55
C TYR A 215 -12.59 -8.78 -5.20
N CYS A 216 -11.97 -8.33 -4.10
CA CYS A 216 -12.13 -8.95 -2.80
C CYS A 216 -13.58 -8.88 -2.29
N PRO A 217 -14.28 -7.74 -2.31
CA PRO A 217 -15.67 -7.68 -1.86
C PRO A 217 -16.62 -8.55 -2.69
N TYR A 218 -16.50 -8.55 -4.02
CA TYR A 218 -17.36 -9.38 -4.86
C TYR A 218 -17.11 -10.88 -4.64
N ILE A 219 -15.85 -11.31 -4.58
CA ILE A 219 -15.48 -12.70 -4.28
C ILE A 219 -15.96 -13.10 -2.89
N ALA A 220 -15.62 -12.32 -1.86
CA ALA A 220 -15.94 -12.62 -0.47
C ALA A 220 -17.46 -12.65 -0.23
N SER A 221 -18.20 -11.67 -0.76
CA SER A 221 -19.66 -11.62 -0.66
C SER A 221 -20.29 -12.84 -1.33
N THR A 222 -19.87 -13.19 -2.55
CA THR A 222 -20.39 -14.36 -3.28
C THR A 222 -20.09 -15.67 -2.53
N MET A 223 -18.92 -15.80 -1.92
CA MET A 223 -18.58 -16.93 -1.04
C MET A 223 -19.44 -16.97 0.23
N LEU A 224 -19.67 -15.83 0.87
CA LEU A 224 -20.47 -15.71 2.10
C LEU A 224 -21.96 -15.99 1.89
N ASP A 225 -22.46 -15.75 0.68
CA ASP A 225 -23.83 -16.05 0.25
C ASP A 225 -24.02 -17.53 -0.12
N SER A 226 -22.92 -18.27 -0.32
CA SER A 226 -22.97 -19.72 -0.51
C SER A 226 -23.28 -20.46 0.81
N ALA A 227 -24.09 -21.51 0.71
CA ALA A 227 -24.36 -22.42 1.83
C ALA A 227 -23.21 -23.43 2.07
N ASP A 228 -22.29 -23.56 1.12
CA ASP A 228 -21.24 -24.59 1.13
C ASP A 228 -20.00 -24.13 1.92
N ARG A 229 -20.10 -24.22 3.25
CA ARG A 229 -19.04 -23.82 4.19
C ARG A 229 -17.81 -24.74 4.17
N ASP A 230 -17.89 -25.91 3.53
CA ASP A 230 -16.70 -26.75 3.35
C ASP A 230 -15.70 -26.09 2.39
N TYR A 231 -16.19 -25.28 1.45
CA TYR A 231 -15.34 -24.59 0.47
C TYR A 231 -15.27 -23.08 0.68
N PHE A 232 -16.33 -22.46 1.22
CA PHE A 232 -16.50 -21.00 1.23
C PHE A 232 -16.75 -20.44 2.65
N ASN A 233 -15.79 -20.67 3.55
CA ASN A 233 -15.84 -20.23 4.94
C ASN A 233 -15.04 -18.93 5.18
N VAL A 234 -15.48 -17.83 4.56
CA VAL A 234 -14.84 -16.51 4.72
C VAL A 234 -15.01 -16.00 6.16
N ALA A 235 -13.90 -15.64 6.80
CA ALA A 235 -13.81 -15.19 8.19
C ALA A 235 -13.36 -13.73 8.34
N GLY A 236 -12.89 -13.10 7.26
CA GLY A 236 -12.53 -11.69 7.26
C GLY A 236 -12.00 -11.23 5.91
N MET A 237 -11.83 -9.91 5.78
CA MET A 237 -11.32 -9.28 4.56
C MET A 237 -10.36 -8.15 4.91
N GLN A 238 -9.26 -8.00 4.16
CA GLN A 238 -8.35 -6.87 4.31
C GLN A 238 -7.91 -6.34 2.95
N ILE A 239 -8.05 -5.03 2.71
CA ILE A 239 -7.67 -4.42 1.43
C ILE A 239 -6.76 -3.23 1.70
N PHE A 240 -5.62 -3.17 1.01
CA PHE A 240 -4.73 -2.01 1.00
C PHE A 240 -5.03 -1.14 -0.21
N ASP A 241 -5.17 0.17 0.01
CA ASP A 241 -5.20 1.20 -1.02
C ASP A 241 -6.20 0.82 -2.13
N GLY A 242 -7.42 0.47 -1.72
CA GLY A 242 -8.38 -0.19 -2.60
C GLY A 242 -9.20 0.77 -3.45
N SER A 243 -9.50 0.40 -4.69
CA SER A 243 -10.55 1.07 -5.47
C SER A 243 -11.93 0.61 -4.98
N TYR A 244 -12.66 1.51 -4.32
CA TYR A 244 -13.97 1.19 -3.73
C TYR A 244 -15.14 1.94 -4.38
N SER A 245 -14.85 2.92 -5.21
CA SER A 245 -15.81 3.88 -5.78
C SER A 245 -15.28 4.40 -7.11
N VAL A 246 -16.13 5.14 -7.84
CA VAL A 246 -15.73 5.90 -9.03
C VAL A 246 -14.55 6.84 -8.77
N ASP A 247 -13.77 7.05 -9.82
CA ASP A 247 -12.58 7.91 -9.86
C ASP A 247 -12.89 9.34 -9.38
N SER A 248 -14.09 9.86 -9.67
CA SER A 248 -14.50 11.18 -9.16
C SER A 248 -14.48 11.27 -7.62
N VAL A 249 -14.82 10.18 -6.92
CA VAL A 249 -14.80 10.12 -5.44
C VAL A 249 -13.43 9.67 -4.91
N GLY A 250 -12.81 8.68 -5.56
CA GLY A 250 -11.53 8.11 -5.14
C GLY A 250 -10.32 9.00 -5.41
N GLU A 251 -10.39 9.83 -6.45
CA GLU A 251 -9.26 10.56 -7.02
C GLU A 251 -9.54 12.07 -7.09
N GLU A 252 -10.56 12.52 -7.84
CA GLU A 252 -10.73 13.95 -8.18
C GLU A 252 -11.14 14.85 -7.01
N ILE A 253 -12.25 14.52 -6.33
CA ILE A 253 -12.78 15.30 -5.22
C ILE A 253 -11.74 15.56 -4.12
N PRO A 254 -10.89 14.59 -3.71
CA PRO A 254 -9.91 14.81 -2.67
C PRO A 254 -8.57 15.44 -3.15
N VAL A 255 -8.34 15.66 -4.46
CA VAL A 255 -7.06 16.18 -4.99
C VAL A 255 -6.51 17.38 -4.23
N LEU A 256 -7.33 18.42 -4.02
CA LEU A 256 -6.85 19.65 -3.40
C LEU A 256 -6.43 19.41 -1.94
N SER A 257 -7.19 18.58 -1.21
CA SER A 257 -6.85 18.18 0.17
C SER A 257 -5.48 17.51 0.22
N PHE A 258 -5.25 16.58 -0.70
CA PHE A 258 -4.01 15.83 -0.80
C PHE A 258 -2.82 16.72 -1.17
N VAL A 259 -2.94 17.55 -2.21
CA VAL A 259 -1.88 18.44 -2.68
C VAL A 259 -1.47 19.44 -1.59
N GLU A 260 -2.43 19.96 -0.81
CA GLU A 260 -2.12 20.88 0.29
C GLU A 260 -1.48 20.17 1.49
N ARG A 261 -1.86 18.92 1.79
CA ARG A 261 -1.20 18.08 2.81
C ARG A 261 0.26 17.79 2.46
N TRP A 262 0.55 17.64 1.16
CA TRP A 262 1.88 17.33 0.63
C TRP A 262 2.53 18.52 -0.09
N ASP A 263 2.24 19.76 0.33
CA ASP A 263 2.68 20.98 -0.37
C ASP A 263 4.21 21.07 -0.54
N THR A 264 4.97 20.59 0.45
CA THR A 264 6.43 20.53 0.45
C THR A 264 7.00 19.51 -0.53
N VAL A 265 6.20 18.52 -0.95
CA VAL A 265 6.56 17.50 -1.94
C VAL A 265 6.22 18.00 -3.34
N PHE A 266 5.00 18.49 -3.57
CA PHE A 266 4.57 18.98 -4.88
C PHE A 266 5.25 20.29 -5.30
N ARG A 267 5.51 21.20 -4.33
CA ARG A 267 6.28 22.46 -4.53
C ARG A 267 5.76 23.35 -5.67
N PHE A 268 4.48 23.28 -5.99
CA PHE A 268 3.86 24.12 -7.01
C PHE A 268 3.98 25.61 -6.67
N ASN A 269 4.15 26.44 -7.69
CA ASN A 269 4.17 27.89 -7.52
C ASN A 269 2.79 28.43 -7.12
N ASP A 270 2.74 29.65 -6.57
CA ASP A 270 1.51 30.28 -6.07
C ASP A 270 0.42 30.41 -7.12
N THR A 271 0.78 30.63 -8.38
CA THR A 271 -0.18 30.77 -9.48
C THR A 271 -0.89 29.45 -9.75
N PHE A 272 -0.16 28.35 -9.85
CA PHE A 272 -0.75 27.02 -10.06
C PHE A 272 -1.57 26.57 -8.85
N ARG A 273 -1.08 26.81 -7.63
CA ARG A 273 -1.85 26.51 -6.41
C ARG A 273 -3.18 27.28 -6.37
N ARG A 274 -3.20 28.54 -6.83
CA ARG A 274 -4.44 29.31 -6.95
C ARG A 274 -5.39 28.70 -7.99
N SER A 275 -4.88 28.31 -9.16
CA SER A 275 -5.73 27.69 -10.18
C SER A 275 -6.32 26.35 -9.73
N LEU A 276 -5.58 25.55 -8.93
CA LEU A 276 -6.12 24.32 -8.33
C LEU A 276 -7.30 24.61 -7.38
N ARG A 277 -7.18 25.65 -6.53
CA ARG A 277 -8.27 26.08 -5.65
C ARG A 277 -9.47 26.59 -6.44
N GLU A 278 -9.25 27.43 -7.44
CA GLU A 278 -10.32 27.96 -8.31
C GLU A 278 -11.03 26.84 -9.08
N ALA A 279 -10.29 25.84 -9.58
CA ALA A 279 -10.86 24.67 -10.23
C ALA A 279 -11.68 23.82 -9.24
N SER A 280 -11.12 23.51 -8.06
CA SER A 280 -11.81 22.76 -7.01
C SER A 280 -13.10 23.43 -6.55
N ASP A 281 -13.09 24.77 -6.40
CA ASP A 281 -14.26 25.56 -6.05
C ASP A 281 -15.31 25.54 -7.17
N LYS A 282 -14.89 25.74 -8.43
CA LYS A 282 -15.78 25.70 -9.60
C LYS A 282 -16.43 24.32 -9.75
N CYS A 283 -15.67 23.27 -9.51
CA CYS A 283 -16.10 21.87 -9.59
C CYS A 283 -16.85 21.40 -8.34
N GLY A 284 -16.97 22.24 -7.29
CA GLY A 284 -17.73 21.92 -6.09
C GLY A 284 -17.08 20.88 -5.16
N TYR A 285 -15.81 20.52 -5.36
CA TYR A 285 -15.11 19.46 -4.62
C TYR A 285 -14.94 19.81 -3.13
N GLY A 286 -14.49 21.03 -2.82
CA GLY A 286 -14.38 21.48 -1.42
C GLY A 286 -15.74 21.51 -0.70
N ALA A 287 -16.80 21.93 -1.40
CA ALA A 287 -18.16 21.92 -0.85
C ALA A 287 -18.69 20.50 -0.61
N TYR A 288 -18.35 19.57 -1.50
CA TYR A 288 -18.69 18.16 -1.37
C TYR A 288 -18.02 17.52 -0.15
N MET A 289 -16.70 17.66 -0.05
CA MET A 289 -15.90 17.19 1.08
C MET A 289 -16.44 17.72 2.41
N LYS A 290 -16.68 19.04 2.50
CA LYS A 290 -17.24 19.68 3.70
C LYS A 290 -18.63 19.14 4.09
N LYS A 291 -19.41 18.70 3.10
CA LYS A 291 -20.75 18.18 3.34
C LYS A 291 -20.73 16.71 3.72
N PHE A 292 -20.02 15.86 3.00
CA PHE A 292 -20.17 14.41 3.13
C PHE A 292 -19.08 13.72 3.93
N LEU A 293 -17.92 14.36 4.06
CA LEU A 293 -16.81 13.84 4.86
C LEU A 293 -16.91 14.34 6.32
N VAL A 294 -18.07 14.09 6.93
CA VAL A 294 -18.44 14.53 8.29
C VAL A 294 -18.88 13.34 9.13
N PHE A 295 -18.66 13.41 10.44
CA PHE A 295 -18.89 12.30 11.39
C PHE A 295 -19.76 12.80 12.57
N PRO A 296 -20.95 12.22 12.80
CA PRO A 296 -21.61 11.20 11.98
C PRO A 296 -22.02 11.76 10.60
N PRO A 297 -22.31 10.90 9.59
CA PRO A 297 -22.73 11.37 8.28
C PRO A 297 -24.03 12.15 8.35
N ASN A 298 -24.18 13.14 7.48
CA ASN A 298 -25.39 13.97 7.40
C ASN A 298 -26.39 13.51 6.32
N GLY A 299 -26.12 12.39 5.65
CA GLY A 299 -26.97 11.80 4.62
C GLY A 299 -26.16 11.09 3.55
N PHE A 300 -26.86 10.43 2.62
CA PHE A 300 -26.25 9.79 1.47
C PHE A 300 -25.64 10.83 0.53
N GLN A 301 -24.53 10.44 -0.09
CA GLN A 301 -23.92 11.18 -1.18
C GLN A 301 -24.85 11.16 -2.41
N PRO A 302 -24.81 12.19 -3.27
CA PRO A 302 -25.58 12.18 -4.50
C PRO A 302 -25.11 11.05 -5.42
N PRO A 303 -26.02 10.44 -6.21
CA PRO A 303 -25.64 9.37 -7.13
C PRO A 303 -24.68 9.84 -8.23
N ILE A 304 -24.79 11.11 -8.63
CA ILE A 304 -23.85 11.76 -9.55
C ILE A 304 -23.04 12.77 -8.73
N PRO A 305 -21.75 12.50 -8.47
CA PRO A 305 -20.85 13.45 -7.80
C PRO A 305 -20.69 14.74 -8.63
N PRO A 306 -20.19 15.84 -8.06
CA PRO A 306 -19.95 17.04 -8.82
C PRO A 306 -18.75 16.86 -9.78
N GLY A 307 -18.67 17.68 -10.82
CA GLY A 307 -17.55 17.68 -11.77
C GLY A 307 -17.61 16.58 -12.85
N VAL A 308 -18.67 15.76 -12.87
CA VAL A 308 -18.93 14.77 -13.92
C VAL A 308 -20.19 15.11 -14.74
N ASP A 309 -20.32 14.53 -15.93
CA ASP A 309 -21.53 14.61 -16.77
C ASP A 309 -22.60 13.55 -16.41
N GLU A 310 -23.70 13.50 -17.17
CA GLU A 310 -24.81 12.56 -16.94
C GLU A 310 -24.41 11.09 -17.12
N ASP A 311 -23.34 10.83 -17.88
CA ASP A 311 -22.78 9.50 -18.12
C ASP A 311 -21.68 9.13 -17.11
N GLY A 312 -21.37 10.04 -16.17
CA GLY A 312 -20.35 9.85 -15.13
C GLY A 312 -18.93 10.22 -15.56
N ASN A 313 -18.73 10.79 -16.75
CA ASN A 313 -17.40 11.18 -17.22
C ASN A 313 -16.95 12.47 -16.56
N ILE A 314 -15.69 12.52 -16.14
CA ILE A 314 -15.07 13.72 -15.56
C ILE A 314 -14.99 14.83 -16.62
N SER A 315 -15.58 15.98 -16.32
CA SER A 315 -15.50 17.16 -17.18
C SER A 315 -14.05 17.68 -17.27
N ALA A 316 -13.64 18.16 -18.44
CA ALA A 316 -12.26 18.57 -18.69
C ALA A 316 -11.76 19.69 -17.76
N GLU A 317 -12.63 20.60 -17.30
CA GLU A 317 -12.24 21.58 -16.29
C GLU A 317 -11.99 20.97 -14.90
N CYS A 318 -12.66 19.86 -14.59
CA CYS A 318 -12.66 19.20 -13.28
C CYS A 318 -11.76 17.98 -13.21
N ASP A 319 -11.15 17.59 -14.32
CA ASP A 319 -9.98 16.69 -14.34
C ASP A 319 -8.78 17.44 -13.74
N ILE A 320 -8.72 17.50 -12.40
CA ILE A 320 -7.66 18.18 -11.65
C ILE A 320 -6.55 17.19 -11.37
N TRP A 321 -6.88 15.92 -11.16
CA TRP A 321 -5.92 14.85 -10.94
C TRP A 321 -4.91 14.79 -12.08
N THR A 322 -5.34 14.75 -13.35
CA THR A 322 -4.42 14.71 -14.49
C THR A 322 -3.56 15.97 -14.56
N LYS A 323 -4.14 17.16 -14.37
CA LYS A 323 -3.39 18.43 -14.39
C LYS A 323 -2.29 18.48 -13.32
N VAL A 324 -2.57 17.94 -12.13
CA VAL A 324 -1.58 17.85 -11.05
C VAL A 324 -0.49 16.85 -11.43
N THR A 325 -0.86 15.67 -11.93
CA THR A 325 0.06 14.62 -12.38
C THR A 325 1.01 15.11 -13.48
N GLU A 326 0.49 15.83 -14.48
CA GLU A 326 1.29 16.44 -15.54
C GLU A 326 2.25 17.49 -14.98
N ALA A 327 1.75 18.43 -14.17
CA ALA A 327 2.55 19.51 -13.61
C ALA A 327 3.66 18.99 -12.68
N VAL A 328 3.39 17.98 -11.84
CA VAL A 328 4.41 17.41 -10.96
C VAL A 328 5.43 16.59 -11.75
N SER A 329 5.03 15.95 -12.84
CA SER A 329 5.96 15.21 -13.72
C SER A 329 6.98 16.13 -14.41
N GLU A 330 6.62 17.38 -14.68
CA GLU A 330 7.57 18.40 -15.16
C GLU A 330 8.58 18.80 -14.07
N LEU A 331 8.15 18.88 -12.82
CA LEU A 331 9.00 19.25 -11.68
C LEU A 331 9.88 18.09 -11.21
N ASN A 332 9.37 16.86 -11.34
CA ASN A 332 10.00 15.62 -10.94
C ASN A 332 9.74 14.55 -12.01
N PRO A 333 10.65 14.34 -12.96
CA PRO A 333 10.50 13.34 -14.02
C PRO A 333 10.45 11.88 -13.54
N CYS A 334 10.72 11.62 -12.25
CA CYS A 334 10.60 10.30 -11.63
C CYS A 334 9.47 10.28 -10.58
N PHE A 335 8.52 11.21 -10.67
CA PHE A 335 7.30 11.18 -9.88
C PHE A 335 6.59 9.84 -10.10
N SER A 336 6.11 9.25 -9.01
CA SER A 336 5.26 8.06 -9.05
C SER A 336 3.91 8.39 -8.44
N VAL A 337 2.86 7.96 -9.13
CA VAL A 337 1.49 7.99 -8.59
C VAL A 337 1.34 7.06 -7.37
N TYR A 338 2.18 6.04 -7.24
CA TYR A 338 2.08 5.10 -6.12
C TYR A 338 2.76 5.60 -4.85
N THR A 339 3.68 6.56 -4.95
CA THR A 339 4.23 7.23 -3.77
C THR A 339 4.81 8.58 -4.15
N VAL A 340 4.19 9.66 -3.66
CA VAL A 340 4.55 11.03 -4.08
C VAL A 340 5.96 11.47 -3.68
N THR A 341 6.61 10.71 -2.81
CA THR A 341 7.97 11.02 -2.30
C THR A 341 9.11 10.45 -3.15
N ASP A 342 8.81 9.73 -4.22
CA ASP A 342 9.84 9.20 -5.10
C ASP A 342 10.58 10.28 -5.88
N LEU A 343 11.88 10.08 -6.08
CA LEU A 343 12.79 11.02 -6.73
C LEU A 343 13.74 10.28 -7.66
N CYS A 344 14.26 11.01 -8.66
CA CYS A 344 15.26 10.47 -9.57
C CYS A 344 16.61 10.14 -8.91
N PRO A 345 17.37 9.17 -9.45
CA PRO A 345 17.04 8.30 -10.59
C PRO A 345 16.12 7.13 -10.20
N LEU A 346 15.43 6.55 -11.20
CA LEU A 346 14.66 5.32 -11.01
C LEU A 346 15.56 4.19 -10.52
N LYS A 347 15.05 3.41 -9.57
CA LYS A 347 15.77 2.27 -8.99
C LYS A 347 15.65 1.07 -9.94
N TYR A 348 16.68 0.22 -9.96
CA TYR A 348 16.60 -1.06 -10.67
C TYR A 348 15.55 -1.95 -10.00
N ASP A 349 14.67 -2.54 -10.81
CA ASP A 349 13.67 -3.50 -10.36
C ASP A 349 13.83 -4.84 -11.11
N PRO A 350 14.02 -5.98 -10.42
CA PRO A 350 14.12 -7.30 -11.04
C PRO A 350 12.82 -7.76 -11.72
N LEU A 351 11.67 -7.24 -11.29
CA LEU A 351 10.36 -7.48 -11.87
C LEU A 351 10.11 -6.60 -13.10
N GLY A 352 10.97 -5.61 -13.36
CA GLY A 352 10.85 -4.71 -14.50
C GLY A 352 9.71 -3.71 -14.41
N PHE A 353 9.12 -3.55 -13.22
CA PHE A 353 8.05 -2.60 -12.92
C PHE A 353 8.46 -1.75 -11.72
N ASN A 354 8.99 -0.55 -11.96
CA ASN A 354 9.40 0.36 -10.90
C ASN A 354 8.35 1.45 -10.71
N ASN A 355 7.49 1.29 -9.70
CA ASN A 355 6.55 2.32 -9.25
C ASN A 355 5.73 2.95 -10.40
N GLY A 356 5.19 2.11 -11.29
CA GLY A 356 4.33 2.52 -12.41
C GLY A 356 5.02 2.72 -13.74
N LEU A 357 6.34 2.54 -13.77
CA LEU A 357 7.13 2.63 -14.99
C LEU A 357 7.72 1.27 -15.33
N ASP A 358 7.52 0.84 -16.57
CA ASP A 358 8.22 -0.30 -17.16
C ASP A 358 9.67 0.09 -17.43
N TYR A 359 10.49 0.02 -16.39
CA TYR A 359 11.88 0.43 -16.40
C TYR A 359 12.80 -0.78 -16.21
N ARG A 360 13.78 -0.92 -17.11
CA ARG A 360 14.83 -1.92 -17.00
C ARG A 360 16.19 -1.30 -17.28
N THR A 361 17.15 -1.52 -16.38
CA THR A 361 18.52 -1.06 -16.58
C THR A 361 19.19 -1.80 -17.74
N ARG A 362 19.94 -1.07 -18.56
CA ARG A 362 20.69 -1.66 -19.68
C ARG A 362 21.60 -2.78 -19.17
N GLY A 363 21.47 -3.98 -19.74
CA GLY A 363 22.29 -5.14 -19.40
C GLY A 363 21.73 -6.04 -18.31
N ALA A 364 20.57 -5.75 -17.72
CA ALA A 364 19.97 -6.55 -16.65
C ALA A 364 19.35 -7.91 -17.07
N GLY A 365 19.63 -8.41 -18.28
CA GLY A 365 19.05 -9.66 -18.79
C GLY A 365 17.53 -9.60 -18.98
N PRO A 366 16.78 -10.71 -18.90
CA PRO A 366 15.30 -10.71 -18.86
C PRO A 366 14.77 -10.35 -17.46
N VAL A 367 13.49 -10.01 -17.36
CA VAL A 367 12.80 -9.91 -16.06
C VAL A 367 13.01 -11.22 -15.29
N TYR A 368 13.16 -11.17 -13.97
CA TYR A 368 13.51 -12.33 -13.15
C TYR A 368 12.57 -13.53 -13.41
N PHE A 369 11.26 -13.30 -13.37
CA PHE A 369 10.25 -14.33 -13.65
C PHE A 369 10.19 -14.79 -15.13
N ASN A 370 10.87 -14.10 -16.04
CA ASN A 370 11.00 -14.53 -17.43
C ASN A 370 12.24 -15.39 -17.71
N ARG A 371 13.14 -15.59 -16.73
CA ARG A 371 14.24 -16.53 -16.89
C ARG A 371 13.72 -17.97 -16.93
N GLU A 372 14.27 -18.79 -17.83
CA GLU A 372 13.86 -20.20 -17.99
C GLU A 372 14.11 -21.04 -16.73
N ASP A 373 15.23 -20.80 -16.04
CA ASP A 373 15.60 -21.50 -14.81
C ASP A 373 14.65 -21.14 -13.65
N VAL A 374 14.25 -19.86 -13.56
CA VAL A 374 13.24 -19.39 -12.59
C VAL A 374 11.89 -20.02 -12.87
N LYS A 375 11.38 -19.93 -14.12
CA LYS A 375 10.09 -20.52 -14.49
C LYS A 375 10.02 -22.01 -14.15
N LYS A 376 11.08 -22.75 -14.47
CA LYS A 376 11.19 -24.17 -14.14
C LYS A 376 11.19 -24.42 -12.64
N ALA A 377 11.89 -23.60 -11.85
CA ALA A 377 11.96 -23.75 -10.40
C ALA A 377 10.60 -23.58 -9.71
N ILE A 378 9.74 -22.70 -10.24
CA ILE A 378 8.43 -22.37 -9.66
C ILE A 378 7.25 -23.00 -10.41
N ASN A 379 7.50 -24.01 -11.26
CA ASN A 379 6.47 -24.68 -12.07
C ASN A 379 5.62 -23.70 -12.92
N ALA A 380 6.20 -22.57 -13.34
CA ALA A 380 5.53 -21.62 -14.20
C ALA A 380 5.51 -22.11 -15.66
N PRO A 381 4.50 -21.73 -16.45
CA PRO A 381 4.43 -22.08 -17.86
C PRO A 381 5.65 -21.56 -18.64
N PRO A 382 6.39 -22.42 -19.37
CA PRO A 382 7.63 -22.02 -20.04
C PRO A 382 7.38 -20.98 -21.13
N ASP A 383 6.30 -21.15 -21.91
CA ASP A 383 5.98 -20.35 -23.10
C ASP A 383 5.22 -19.06 -22.80
N ARG A 384 4.87 -18.79 -21.53
CA ARG A 384 4.17 -17.57 -21.13
C ARG A 384 5.19 -16.50 -20.75
N GLU A 385 5.16 -15.35 -21.41
CA GLU A 385 5.86 -14.17 -20.90
C GLU A 385 5.13 -13.63 -19.67
N TRP A 386 5.85 -13.48 -18.57
CA TRP A 386 5.36 -12.84 -17.35
C TRP A 386 5.57 -11.34 -17.45
N LYS A 387 4.54 -10.59 -17.07
CA LYS A 387 4.60 -9.15 -16.83
C LYS A 387 3.95 -8.86 -15.49
N PHE A 388 4.40 -7.79 -14.84
CA PHE A 388 3.81 -7.38 -13.56
C PHE A 388 2.32 -7.04 -13.74
N CYS A 389 1.96 -6.29 -14.78
CA CYS A 389 0.58 -6.09 -15.22
C CYS A 389 0.41 -6.56 -16.66
N ALA A 390 -0.73 -7.17 -16.98
CA ALA A 390 -1.04 -7.65 -18.32
C ALA A 390 -1.13 -6.47 -19.31
N ASP A 391 -0.58 -6.62 -20.52
CA ASP A 391 -0.76 -5.61 -21.58
C ASP A 391 -2.18 -5.61 -22.16
N ALA A 392 -2.78 -6.79 -22.20
CA ALA A 392 -4.12 -7.00 -22.71
C ALA A 392 -5.13 -6.88 -21.56
N PRO A 393 -6.28 -6.22 -21.79
CA PRO A 393 -7.36 -6.16 -20.81
C PRO A 393 -7.79 -7.55 -20.33
N VAL A 394 -8.11 -7.67 -19.05
CA VAL A 394 -8.51 -8.93 -18.40
C VAL A 394 -10.03 -9.12 -18.31
N PHE A 395 -10.78 -8.29 -19.01
CA PHE A 395 -12.22 -8.40 -19.20
C PHE A 395 -12.56 -8.68 -20.66
N PHE A 396 -13.63 -9.42 -20.87
CA PHE A 396 -14.12 -9.78 -22.19
C PHE A 396 -14.41 -8.53 -23.02
N ASN A 397 -13.95 -8.52 -24.27
CA ASN A 397 -14.09 -7.39 -25.19
C ASN A 397 -13.55 -6.07 -24.63
N GLU A 398 -12.50 -6.15 -23.79
CA GLU A 398 -11.75 -5.02 -23.26
C GLU A 398 -12.58 -4.04 -22.39
N THR A 399 -13.76 -4.47 -21.95
CA THR A 399 -14.71 -3.62 -21.22
C THR A 399 -15.10 -4.28 -19.91
N ASP A 400 -14.86 -3.60 -18.80
CA ASP A 400 -15.45 -3.94 -17.51
C ASP A 400 -16.88 -3.41 -17.44
N ASN A 401 -17.86 -4.31 -17.38
CA ASN A 401 -19.29 -3.98 -17.27
C ASN A 401 -19.80 -4.02 -15.82
N SER A 402 -18.89 -3.95 -14.86
CA SER A 402 -19.24 -3.82 -13.45
C SER A 402 -20.05 -2.55 -13.19
N VAL A 403 -20.73 -2.51 -12.04
CA VAL A 403 -21.50 -1.32 -11.66
C VAL A 403 -20.55 -0.13 -11.56
N LEU A 404 -20.81 0.90 -12.37
CA LEU A 404 -19.95 2.07 -12.53
C LEU A 404 -19.58 2.70 -11.18
N ASP A 405 -20.57 2.84 -10.27
CA ASP A 405 -20.40 3.43 -8.94
C ASP A 405 -19.48 2.63 -7.98
N GLY A 406 -19.01 1.44 -8.42
CA GLY A 406 -18.08 0.59 -7.69
C GLY A 406 -18.72 -0.21 -6.54
N PRO A 407 -17.93 -1.02 -5.81
CA PRO A 407 -18.39 -1.91 -4.74
C PRO A 407 -18.94 -1.14 -3.54
N GLY A 408 -18.55 0.13 -3.37
CA GLY A 408 -19.10 1.02 -2.34
C GLY A 408 -20.58 1.39 -2.58
N SER A 409 -21.06 1.28 -3.81
CA SER A 409 -22.49 1.44 -4.16
C SER A 409 -23.31 0.17 -3.99
N GLN A 410 -22.62 -0.97 -3.84
CA GLN A 410 -23.22 -2.29 -3.79
C GLN A 410 -23.24 -2.83 -2.35
N PRO A 411 -24.13 -3.78 -2.04
CA PRO A 411 -24.14 -4.40 -0.72
C PRO A 411 -22.94 -5.35 -0.50
N VAL A 412 -21.96 -5.43 -1.41
CA VAL A 412 -20.84 -6.39 -1.32
C VAL A 412 -19.91 -6.10 -0.14
N ILE A 413 -19.48 -4.85 0.07
CA ILE A 413 -18.66 -4.48 1.24
C ILE A 413 -19.50 -4.58 2.53
N PRO A 414 -20.70 -3.97 2.64
CA PRO A 414 -21.55 -4.12 3.82
C PRO A 414 -21.88 -5.57 4.19
N ASN A 415 -22.16 -6.44 3.21
CA ASN A 415 -22.46 -7.86 3.46
C ASN A 415 -21.26 -8.58 4.11
N VAL A 416 -20.04 -8.31 3.62
CA VAL A 416 -18.82 -8.87 4.23
C VAL A 416 -18.63 -8.35 5.65
N ILE A 417 -18.80 -7.04 5.88
CA ILE A 417 -18.68 -6.44 7.22
C ILE A 417 -19.70 -7.06 8.18
N ASP A 418 -20.98 -7.11 7.80
CA ASP A 418 -22.04 -7.56 8.69
C ASP A 418 -21.99 -9.05 9.01
N LYS A 419 -21.55 -9.88 8.05
CA LYS A 419 -21.42 -11.34 8.25
C LYS A 419 -20.15 -11.75 8.98
N THR A 420 -19.04 -11.05 8.79
CA THR A 420 -17.73 -11.44 9.37
C THR A 420 -17.37 -10.65 10.62
N ARG A 421 -17.83 -9.40 10.72
CA ARG A 421 -17.39 -8.41 11.72
C ARG A 421 -15.87 -8.20 11.77
N ASN A 422 -15.19 -8.48 10.65
CA ASN A 422 -13.74 -8.54 10.58
C ASN A 422 -13.24 -8.05 9.21
N VAL A 423 -13.40 -6.75 8.96
CA VAL A 423 -12.94 -6.09 7.73
C VAL A 423 -11.94 -5.00 8.07
N ILE A 424 -10.81 -4.97 7.35
CA ILE A 424 -9.77 -3.96 7.48
C ILE A 424 -9.58 -3.27 6.12
N LEU A 425 -9.78 -1.96 6.05
CA LEU A 425 -9.43 -1.15 4.89
C LEU A 425 -8.24 -0.26 5.29
N ALA A 426 -7.10 -0.44 4.65
CA ALA A 426 -5.88 0.27 4.98
C ALA A 426 -5.44 1.12 3.80
N HIS A 427 -4.90 2.31 4.05
CA HIS A 427 -4.52 3.24 3.00
C HIS A 427 -3.22 3.96 3.36
N GLY A 428 -2.26 3.96 2.44
CA GLY A 428 -1.04 4.75 2.52
C GLY A 428 -1.32 6.23 2.25
N SER A 429 -0.97 7.10 3.19
CA SER A 429 -1.21 8.55 3.04
C SER A 429 -0.40 9.24 1.93
N ARG A 430 0.55 8.54 1.30
CA ARG A 430 1.35 9.01 0.15
C ARG A 430 0.85 8.48 -1.18
N ASP A 431 -0.20 7.66 -1.18
CA ASP A 431 -0.80 7.15 -2.41
C ASP A 431 -1.52 8.29 -3.13
N TRP A 432 -1.10 8.54 -4.37
CA TRP A 432 -1.72 9.51 -5.26
C TRP A 432 -2.60 8.83 -6.31
N ALA A 433 -2.35 7.55 -6.60
CA ALA A 433 -3.19 6.76 -7.49
C ALA A 433 -4.60 6.64 -6.90
N LEU A 434 -4.71 6.39 -5.59
CA LEU A 434 -5.97 6.42 -4.86
C LEU A 434 -5.77 7.23 -3.58
N ILE A 435 -6.66 8.18 -3.31
CA ILE A 435 -6.47 9.11 -2.19
C ILE A 435 -7.25 8.64 -0.96
N ASP A 436 -6.59 8.65 0.19
CA ASP A 436 -7.12 8.21 1.49
C ASP A 436 -8.43 8.90 1.91
N ASP A 437 -8.56 10.20 1.64
CA ASP A 437 -9.80 10.96 1.83
C ASP A 437 -10.95 10.43 0.95
N GLY A 438 -10.66 9.92 -0.25
CA GLY A 438 -11.61 9.25 -1.14
C GLY A 438 -12.11 7.93 -0.56
N THR A 439 -11.22 7.12 0.02
CA THR A 439 -11.62 5.91 0.77
C THR A 439 -12.56 6.24 1.93
N LEU A 440 -12.28 7.31 2.69
CA LEU A 440 -13.17 7.74 3.76
C LEU A 440 -14.51 8.27 3.25
N LEU A 441 -14.53 9.02 2.14
CA LEU A 441 -15.79 9.39 1.49
C LEU A 441 -16.62 8.15 1.15
N THR A 442 -15.99 7.13 0.58
CA THR A 442 -16.68 5.87 0.29
C THR A 442 -17.23 5.22 1.55
N ILE A 443 -16.43 5.13 2.62
CA ILE A 443 -16.90 4.61 3.91
C ILE A 443 -18.08 5.41 4.46
N GLN A 444 -18.07 6.75 4.37
CA GLN A 444 -19.18 7.58 4.83
C GLN A 444 -20.47 7.38 4.03
N ASN A 445 -20.40 6.76 2.84
CA ASN A 445 -21.57 6.39 2.05
C ASN A 445 -22.05 4.94 2.31
N LEU A 446 -21.26 4.11 2.98
CA LEU A 446 -21.64 2.72 3.29
C LEU A 446 -22.66 2.67 4.42
N THR A 447 -23.66 1.80 4.30
CA THR A 447 -24.55 1.44 5.41
C THR A 447 -24.27 -0.01 5.84
N TRP A 448 -23.73 -0.19 7.04
CA TRP A 448 -23.51 -1.50 7.66
C TRP A 448 -23.99 -1.45 9.11
N GLY A 449 -24.28 -2.57 9.74
CA GLY A 449 -24.64 -2.61 11.17
C GLY A 449 -25.77 -1.64 11.56
N GLY A 450 -26.69 -1.36 10.63
CA GLY A 450 -27.83 -0.47 10.81
C GLY A 450 -27.56 1.05 10.80
N MET A 451 -26.33 1.53 10.55
CA MET A 451 -26.07 2.98 10.44
C MET A 451 -25.16 3.31 9.25
N LEU A 452 -25.42 4.47 8.65
CA LEU A 452 -24.61 5.06 7.57
C LEU A 452 -23.28 5.57 8.13
N GLY A 453 -22.17 5.23 7.48
CA GLY A 453 -20.81 5.75 7.74
C GLY A 453 -20.28 5.55 9.16
N PHE A 454 -19.04 5.96 9.40
CA PHE A 454 -18.50 6.04 10.75
C PHE A 454 -19.21 7.13 11.54
N GLN A 455 -19.53 6.83 12.80
CA GLN A 455 -20.22 7.75 13.70
C GLN A 455 -19.26 8.71 14.40
N ALA A 456 -18.00 8.31 14.57
CA ALA A 456 -16.94 9.14 15.11
C ALA A 456 -15.78 9.34 14.12
N LYS A 457 -15.09 10.47 14.25
CA LYS A 457 -13.92 10.80 13.43
C LYS A 457 -12.73 9.88 13.78
N PRO A 458 -12.03 9.31 12.79
CA PRO A 458 -10.76 8.61 13.00
C PRO A 458 -9.74 9.47 13.76
N SER A 459 -9.21 8.94 14.86
CA SER A 459 -8.31 9.69 15.75
C SER A 459 -7.39 8.82 16.61
N ALA A 460 -7.68 7.52 16.75
CA ALA A 460 -6.91 6.63 17.60
C ALA A 460 -5.53 6.31 16.98
N PRO A 461 -4.52 6.00 17.80
CA PRO A 461 -3.16 5.77 17.32
C PRO A 461 -3.01 4.40 16.66
N LEU A 462 -2.57 4.37 15.40
CA LEU A 462 -2.12 3.13 14.77
C LEU A 462 -0.73 2.79 15.29
N TYR A 463 -0.65 1.83 16.21
CA TYR A 463 0.59 1.46 16.88
C TYR A 463 1.13 0.10 16.42
N VAL A 464 2.44 0.07 16.18
CA VAL A 464 3.21 -1.16 15.97
C VAL A 464 4.32 -1.23 17.01
N PRO A 465 4.54 -2.37 17.69
CA PRO A 465 5.60 -2.47 18.68
C PRO A 465 6.98 -2.22 18.10
N TYR A 466 7.83 -1.60 18.91
CA TYR A 466 9.26 -1.68 18.70
C TYR A 466 9.71 -3.14 18.74
N HIS A 467 10.67 -3.45 17.89
CA HIS A 467 11.18 -4.79 17.63
C HIS A 467 12.66 -4.67 17.28
N ASP A 468 13.45 -5.67 17.65
CA ASP A 468 14.86 -5.68 17.29
C ASP A 468 14.98 -6.24 15.87
N ASN A 469 15.36 -5.40 14.91
CA ASN A 469 15.75 -5.85 13.58
C ASN A 469 16.99 -5.09 13.13
N ASP A 470 18.14 -5.74 13.27
CA ASP A 470 19.42 -5.16 12.88
C ASP A 470 19.73 -5.37 11.38
N ASN A 471 18.90 -6.13 10.66
CA ASN A 471 19.09 -6.35 9.23
C ASN A 471 18.57 -5.12 8.42
N PRO A 472 19.47 -4.30 7.84
CA PRO A 472 19.08 -3.09 7.12
C PRO A 472 18.22 -3.35 5.88
N GLU A 473 18.20 -4.58 5.36
CA GLU A 473 17.42 -4.97 4.17
C GLU A 473 15.94 -5.25 4.50
N THR A 474 15.58 -5.37 5.78
CA THR A 474 14.20 -5.66 6.23
C THR A 474 13.72 -4.81 7.41
N VAL A 475 14.43 -3.74 7.77
CA VAL A 475 14.02 -2.84 8.86
C VAL A 475 12.61 -2.29 8.66
N ALA A 476 11.89 -2.08 9.76
CA ALA A 476 10.55 -1.51 9.73
C ALA A 476 10.32 -0.55 10.90
N ALA A 477 9.33 0.33 10.78
CA ALA A 477 9.01 1.30 11.81
C ALA A 477 8.39 0.65 13.06
N GLY A 478 8.68 1.23 14.23
CA GLY A 478 8.06 0.96 15.53
C GLY A 478 7.49 2.25 16.13
N GLY A 479 6.39 2.17 16.88
CA GLY A 479 5.71 3.30 17.51
C GLY A 479 4.33 3.60 16.92
N VAL A 480 3.87 4.85 17.09
CA VAL A 480 2.65 5.34 16.42
C VAL A 480 3.02 5.76 15.00
N VAL A 481 2.46 5.06 14.01
CA VAL A 481 2.84 5.16 12.60
C VAL A 481 1.67 5.54 11.69
N GLY A 482 0.53 5.88 12.29
CA GLY A 482 -0.64 6.32 11.56
C GLY A 482 -1.83 6.60 12.46
N THR A 483 -3.02 6.55 11.86
CA THR A 483 -4.30 6.69 12.56
C THR A 483 -5.15 5.45 12.29
N VAL A 484 -5.80 4.92 13.32
CA VAL A 484 -6.74 3.80 13.22
C VAL A 484 -8.13 4.23 13.67
N HIS A 485 -9.15 3.58 13.13
CA HIS A 485 -10.52 3.71 13.58
C HIS A 485 -11.27 2.40 13.36
N SER A 486 -12.01 1.93 14.37
CA SER A 486 -12.77 0.69 14.28
C SER A 486 -14.20 0.91 14.78
N GLU A 487 -15.18 0.58 13.94
CA GLU A 487 -16.60 0.62 14.29
C GLU A 487 -17.37 -0.55 13.65
N ARG A 488 -18.11 -1.30 14.49
CA ARG A 488 -19.10 -2.30 14.06
C ARG A 488 -18.56 -3.39 13.11
N GLY A 489 -17.28 -3.73 13.28
CA GLY A 489 -16.59 -4.78 12.51
C GLY A 489 -15.84 -4.29 11.27
N LEU A 490 -15.85 -2.98 11.00
CA LEU A 490 -14.98 -2.33 10.03
C LEU A 490 -13.86 -1.59 10.76
N THR A 491 -12.62 -1.84 10.37
CA THR A 491 -11.44 -1.10 10.81
C THR A 491 -10.82 -0.38 9.62
N TYR A 492 -10.52 0.90 9.78
CA TYR A 492 -9.82 1.71 8.81
C TYR A 492 -8.44 2.12 9.34
N LEU A 493 -7.40 1.97 8.51
CA LEU A 493 -6.02 2.34 8.82
C LEU A 493 -5.56 3.42 7.83
N ALA A 494 -5.13 4.58 8.34
CA ALA A 494 -4.38 5.56 7.55
C ALA A 494 -2.89 5.49 7.95
N VAL A 495 -2.04 5.12 7.01
CA VAL A 495 -0.62 4.80 7.26
C VAL A 495 0.27 5.96 6.80
N ALA A 496 0.94 6.62 7.75
CA ALA A 496 1.58 7.92 7.51
C ALA A 496 2.81 7.88 6.58
N ALA A 497 3.52 6.76 6.56
CA ALA A 497 4.79 6.63 5.86
C ALA A 497 4.73 5.73 4.61
N ALA A 498 3.53 5.31 4.19
CA ALA A 498 3.33 4.42 3.06
C ALA A 498 2.64 5.12 1.89
N GLY A 499 3.00 4.73 0.67
CA GLY A 499 2.20 4.92 -0.53
C GLY A 499 1.29 3.72 -0.80
N HIS A 500 0.98 3.49 -2.07
CA HIS A 500 0.04 2.47 -2.58
C HIS A 500 0.41 1.04 -2.17
N PHE A 501 1.72 0.75 -2.05
CA PHE A 501 2.23 -0.56 -1.68
C PHE A 501 2.53 -0.62 -0.17
N VAL A 502 1.49 -0.57 0.67
CA VAL A 502 1.65 -0.51 2.14
C VAL A 502 2.48 -1.66 2.71
N SER A 503 2.37 -2.87 2.14
CA SER A 503 3.17 -4.01 2.62
C SER A 503 4.65 -3.91 2.28
N GLN A 504 5.01 -3.12 1.26
CA GLN A 504 6.38 -2.77 0.93
C GLN A 504 6.90 -1.61 1.79
N ASP A 505 6.12 -0.53 1.92
CA ASP A 505 6.59 0.71 2.56
C ASP A 505 6.49 0.67 4.09
N ALA A 506 5.51 -0.06 4.64
CA ALA A 506 5.25 -0.19 6.06
C ALA A 506 5.04 -1.66 6.47
N PRO A 507 6.05 -2.54 6.29
CA PRO A 507 5.89 -3.99 6.45
C PRO A 507 5.51 -4.40 7.89
N SER A 508 5.92 -3.66 8.92
CA SER A 508 5.50 -3.92 10.31
C SER A 508 4.01 -3.65 10.54
N VAL A 509 3.44 -2.64 9.87
CA VAL A 509 1.99 -2.35 9.90
C VAL A 509 1.22 -3.44 9.19
N ALA A 510 1.66 -3.81 7.99
CA ALA A 510 1.03 -4.87 7.20
C ALA A 510 1.08 -6.23 7.91
N PHE A 511 2.19 -6.54 8.59
CA PHE A 511 2.29 -7.74 9.41
C PHE A 511 1.32 -7.70 10.59
N ARG A 512 1.29 -6.58 11.33
CA ARG A 512 0.35 -6.38 12.45
C ARG A 512 -1.10 -6.51 11.99
N SER A 513 -1.44 -6.01 10.81
CA SER A 513 -2.83 -6.07 10.34
C SER A 513 -3.28 -7.52 10.11
N VAL A 514 -2.40 -8.39 9.60
CA VAL A 514 -2.69 -9.84 9.50
C VAL A 514 -2.81 -10.49 10.87
N GLU A 515 -1.96 -10.13 11.84
CA GLU A 515 -2.11 -10.62 13.22
C GLU A 515 -3.48 -10.28 13.81
N VAL A 516 -3.97 -9.06 13.57
CA VAL A 516 -5.31 -8.64 14.01
C VAL A 516 -6.40 -9.39 13.24
N LEU A 517 -6.29 -9.42 11.91
CA LEU A 517 -7.25 -10.06 11.01
C LEU A 517 -7.52 -11.53 11.37
N VAL A 518 -6.45 -12.28 11.69
CA VAL A 518 -6.56 -13.71 12.03
C VAL A 518 -6.76 -13.98 13.53
N GLY A 519 -6.89 -12.92 14.34
CA GLY A 519 -7.21 -13.00 15.78
C GLY A 519 -6.02 -13.33 16.69
N ARG A 520 -4.80 -13.01 16.28
CA ARG A 520 -3.58 -13.13 17.11
C ARG A 520 -3.35 -11.90 17.98
N ARG A 521 -3.91 -10.75 17.62
CA ARG A 521 -3.84 -9.50 18.38
C ARG A 521 -5.22 -8.84 18.43
N GLU A 522 -5.54 -8.21 19.56
CA GLU A 522 -6.88 -7.65 19.80
C GLU A 522 -7.17 -6.38 18.99
N GLY A 523 -6.14 -5.67 18.53
CA GLY A 523 -6.29 -4.44 17.75
C GLY A 523 -4.97 -3.70 17.58
N PHE A 524 -5.07 -2.54 16.93
CA PHE A 524 -3.91 -1.73 16.52
C PHE A 524 -3.36 -0.81 17.61
N GLU A 525 -4.08 -0.65 18.73
CA GLU A 525 -3.59 0.07 19.92
C GLU A 525 -2.81 -0.87 20.87
N SER A 526 -2.78 -2.18 20.57
CA SER A 526 -2.11 -3.17 21.41
C SER A 526 -0.60 -2.99 21.43
N THR A 527 -0.04 -2.80 22.63
CA THR A 527 1.40 -2.70 22.86
C THR A 527 2.11 -4.05 23.00
N VAL A 528 1.37 -5.15 22.86
CA VAL A 528 1.92 -6.51 22.91
C VAL A 528 2.87 -6.73 21.72
N PRO A 529 4.07 -7.32 21.92
CA PRO A 529 5.03 -7.63 20.85
C PRO A 529 4.45 -8.46 19.71
N PHE A 530 5.19 -8.57 18.60
CA PHE A 530 4.82 -9.45 17.48
C PHE A 530 4.86 -10.94 17.89
N THR A 531 4.03 -11.75 17.25
CA THR A 531 3.90 -13.19 17.50
C THR A 531 5.18 -13.98 17.23
N PHE A 532 6.01 -13.53 16.29
CA PHE A 532 7.27 -14.17 15.96
C PHE A 532 8.43 -13.79 16.90
N GLU A 533 8.20 -12.85 17.82
CA GLU A 533 9.16 -12.36 18.82
C GLU A 533 8.49 -12.15 20.18
N PRO A 534 7.96 -13.20 20.82
CA PRO A 534 7.16 -13.07 22.05
C PRO A 534 7.98 -12.61 23.26
N ASP A 535 9.28 -12.90 23.28
CA ASP A 535 10.20 -12.63 24.40
C ASP A 535 10.93 -11.29 24.28
N GLN A 536 10.57 -10.45 23.32
CA GLN A 536 11.15 -9.11 23.15
C GLN A 536 10.89 -8.24 24.39
N ASN A 537 11.97 -7.89 25.08
CA ASN A 537 12.07 -6.80 26.06
C ASN A 537 12.21 -5.42 25.37
N GLY A 538 11.66 -5.27 24.16
CA GLY A 538 11.70 -4.04 23.39
C GLY A 538 11.14 -2.85 24.18
N THR A 539 11.60 -1.64 23.82
CA THR A 539 11.18 -0.40 24.48
C THR A 539 9.66 -0.28 24.45
N ARG A 540 9.00 -0.43 25.61
CA ARG A 540 7.55 -0.24 25.71
C ARG A 540 7.24 1.23 25.97
N PRO A 541 6.20 1.80 25.35
CA PRO A 541 5.69 3.10 25.72
C PRO A 541 5.37 3.10 27.21
N THR A 542 5.90 4.07 27.96
CA THR A 542 5.67 4.21 29.41
C THR A 542 4.51 5.14 29.74
N GLY A 543 3.80 5.65 28.73
CA GLY A 543 2.65 6.54 28.85
C GLY A 543 1.64 6.30 27.72
N GLU A 544 0.57 7.09 27.70
CA GLU A 544 -0.46 7.03 26.66
C GLU A 544 0.15 7.24 25.26
N LEU A 545 -0.36 6.48 24.28
CA LEU A 545 0.08 6.57 22.88
C LEU A 545 -0.32 7.89 22.22
N GLY A 546 -1.33 8.58 22.76
CA GLY A 546 -1.86 9.82 22.21
C GLY A 546 -2.78 9.58 21.00
N ASN A 547 -2.89 10.58 20.14
CA ASN A 547 -3.68 10.49 18.91
C ASN A 547 -2.86 9.90 17.76
N GLY A 548 -3.56 9.44 16.73
CA GLY A 548 -2.96 9.05 15.46
C GLY A 548 -2.26 10.21 14.75
N THR A 549 -1.36 9.85 13.83
CA THR A 549 -0.44 10.80 13.17
C THR A 549 -0.90 11.26 11.79
N VAL A 550 -1.83 10.55 11.15
CA VAL A 550 -2.42 11.02 9.88
C VAL A 550 -3.61 11.91 10.18
N LEU A 551 -3.48 13.18 9.82
CA LEU A 551 -4.59 14.12 9.77
C LEU A 551 -5.28 13.95 8.41
N MET A 552 -6.31 13.10 8.41
CA MET A 552 -7.25 13.03 7.29
C MET A 552 -8.11 14.29 7.33
N PHE A 553 -8.79 14.62 6.24
CA PHE A 553 -9.56 15.86 6.04
C PHE A 553 -8.68 17.10 5.76
N PRO A 554 -9.15 18.06 4.95
CA PRO A 554 -8.38 19.26 4.67
C PRO A 554 -8.27 20.12 5.94
N GLU A 555 -7.05 20.47 6.34
CA GLU A 555 -6.82 21.31 7.53
C GLU A 555 -7.53 22.67 7.43
N TYR A 556 -7.74 23.19 6.21
CA TYR A 556 -8.47 24.43 5.97
C TYR A 556 -9.99 24.32 6.23
N LEU A 557 -10.53 23.11 6.31
CA LEU A 557 -11.92 22.85 6.72
C LEU A 557 -12.05 22.71 8.24
N GLU A 558 -10.96 22.58 8.99
CA GLU A 558 -10.98 22.59 10.45
C GLU A 558 -11.11 24.03 10.97
N SER A 559 -12.14 24.27 11.79
CA SER A 559 -12.33 25.59 12.39
C SER A 559 -11.18 25.90 13.37
N GLY A 560 -10.31 26.85 13.01
CA GLY A 560 -9.31 27.41 13.94
C GLY A 560 -7.83 27.18 13.61
N ARG A 561 -7.49 26.48 12.51
CA ARG A 561 -6.12 26.51 11.96
C ARG A 561 -6.10 27.44 10.75
N GLY A 562 -5.44 28.58 10.93
CA GLY A 562 -5.51 29.71 10.03
C GLY A 562 -5.04 29.37 8.61
N VAL A 563 -5.80 29.87 7.64
CA VAL A 563 -5.31 30.29 6.33
C VAL A 563 -3.88 30.80 6.50
N PHE A 564 -2.88 30.15 5.89
CA PHE A 564 -1.58 30.76 5.71
C PHE A 564 -1.82 32.04 4.90
N THR A 565 -1.92 33.15 5.61
CA THR A 565 -2.10 34.48 5.04
C THR A 565 -0.81 34.83 4.35
N SER A 566 -0.69 34.50 3.06
CA SER A 566 0.22 35.19 2.17
C SER A 566 -0.35 36.58 1.86
N GLN A 567 -0.45 37.45 2.88
CA GLN A 567 -0.54 38.87 2.61
C GLN A 567 0.87 39.40 2.29
N PRO A 568 1.08 40.02 1.12
CA PRO A 568 2.33 40.71 0.86
C PRO A 568 2.41 41.90 1.81
N SER A 569 3.49 41.99 2.59
CA SER A 569 3.70 43.08 3.53
C SER A 569 3.77 44.42 2.78
N SER A 570 2.69 45.18 2.77
CA SER A 570 2.68 46.59 2.41
C SER A 570 3.22 47.41 3.58
N LYS A 571 4.54 47.57 3.67
CA LYS A 571 5.13 48.59 4.54
C LYS A 571 5.09 49.94 3.84
N ASN A 572 4.14 50.77 4.26
CA ASN A 572 4.19 52.22 4.16
C ASN A 572 5.54 52.72 4.69
N ASN A 573 6.28 53.45 3.87
CA ASN A 573 7.50 54.15 4.27
C ASN A 573 7.24 55.66 4.21
N THR A 574 6.99 56.26 5.38
CA THR A 574 7.09 57.71 5.59
C THR A 574 8.55 58.07 5.86
N GLY A 575 8.97 59.22 5.33
CA GLY A 575 10.37 59.54 5.08
C GLY A 575 11.25 59.85 6.29
N GLY A 576 12.56 59.91 6.01
CA GLY A 576 13.60 60.34 6.94
C GLY A 576 14.97 60.24 6.28
N ALA A 577 15.43 61.35 5.69
CA ALA A 577 16.72 61.47 5.01
C ALA A 577 17.87 61.64 6.01
N VAL A 578 18.95 60.87 5.86
CA VAL A 578 20.33 61.22 6.24
C VAL A 578 21.30 60.50 5.28
N GLY A 579 22.17 61.24 4.59
CA GLY A 579 23.28 60.71 3.78
C GLY A 579 24.61 60.68 4.58
N PRO A 580 25.76 60.52 3.91
CA PRO A 580 26.31 59.24 3.46
C PRO A 580 27.67 58.95 4.13
N GLU A 581 28.01 57.68 4.36
CA GLU A 581 29.43 57.28 4.47
C GLU A 581 29.75 56.03 3.66
N ARG A 582 30.95 56.09 3.06
CA ARG A 582 31.49 55.21 2.03
C ARG A 582 32.12 53.97 2.65
N GLY A 583 31.80 52.81 2.09
CA GLY A 583 32.57 51.57 2.25
C GLY A 583 32.36 50.68 1.02
N ARG A 584 33.15 50.89 -0.03
CA ARG A 584 33.18 50.05 -1.23
C ARG A 584 33.94 48.75 -0.92
N ALA A 585 33.33 47.61 -1.21
CA ALA A 585 34.02 46.45 -1.74
C ALA A 585 33.16 45.89 -2.89
N VAL A 586 33.72 46.00 -4.08
CA VAL A 586 33.15 45.55 -5.36
C VAL A 586 33.77 44.20 -5.66
N PHE A 587 32.97 43.19 -6.02
CA PHE A 587 33.34 42.25 -7.05
C PHE A 587 32.13 42.01 -7.95
N ALA A 588 32.25 42.50 -9.18
CA ALA A 588 31.26 42.43 -10.23
C ALA A 588 31.35 41.06 -10.91
N LEU A 589 30.19 40.42 -11.09
CA LEU A 589 29.94 39.42 -12.13
C LEU A 589 29.35 40.15 -13.32
N GLY A 590 29.99 40.00 -14.47
CA GLY A 590 29.46 40.42 -15.74
C GLY A 590 30.42 40.05 -16.85
N PHE A 591 30.02 39.12 -17.71
CA PHE A 591 29.78 39.47 -19.11
C PHE A 591 28.90 38.42 -19.78
N ALA A 592 27.95 38.93 -20.55
CA ALA A 592 26.93 38.22 -21.29
C ALA A 592 27.29 38.11 -22.78
N GLY A 593 26.57 37.21 -23.46
CA GLY A 593 26.09 37.37 -24.84
C GLY A 593 26.82 36.51 -25.88
N ALA A 594 26.20 35.98 -26.94
CA ALA A 594 24.82 35.74 -27.37
C ALA A 594 24.91 35.11 -28.79
N ILE A 595 23.79 34.57 -29.32
CA ILE A 595 23.46 34.30 -30.76
C ILE A 595 24.05 32.99 -31.35
N ALA A 596 23.40 32.18 -32.20
CA ALA A 596 22.00 31.83 -32.54
C ALA A 596 22.02 30.66 -33.56
N LEU A 597 20.91 29.90 -33.62
CA LEU A 597 20.25 29.29 -34.81
C LEU A 597 20.94 28.18 -35.66
N LEU A 598 20.22 27.04 -35.76
CA LEU A 598 19.74 26.31 -36.97
C LEU A 598 20.11 24.80 -37.12
N LEU A 599 19.01 24.04 -37.27
CA LEU A 599 18.76 22.86 -38.13
C LEU A 599 19.27 21.47 -37.72
N GLY A 600 18.31 20.62 -37.36
CA GLY A 600 17.88 19.51 -38.22
C GLY A 600 18.63 18.19 -38.08
N LEU A 601 18.05 17.28 -37.29
CA LEU A 601 17.77 15.88 -37.63
C LEU A 601 16.81 15.29 -36.59
#